data_AF-W4M996-F1
#
_entry.id   AF-W4M996-F1
#
_cell.length_a   1.000
_cell.length_b   1.000
_cell.length_c   1.000
_cell.angle_alpha   90.00
_cell.angle_beta   90.00
_cell.angle_gamma   90.00
#
_symmetry.space_group_name_H-M   'P 1'
#
loop_
_entity.id
_entity.type
_entity.pdbx_description
1 polymer ?
#
loop_
_entity_poly.entity_id
_entity_poly.type
_entity_poly.pdbx_seq_one_letter_code
_entity_poly.pdbx_strand_id
1 'polypeptide(L)'
;MATEQQIKAFTLPAQTDPPRSPRETLPTMYDLPSEDPKEPGLPDVFHDHQPQLLLETFQPPAYRPDRFFAASDLNLYYTLQNPAWYKRPDWFGVLGAQKLYDDRDMRLSYVVWQEGAAPYLVIE
;
A
#
# COMPACT_ATOMS: atom_id res chain seq x y z
N MET A 1 2.15 -6.22 -23.76
CA MET A 1 3.51 -6.68 -24.11
C MET A 1 4.35 -6.50 -22.86
N ALA A 2 4.63 -7.59 -22.13
CA ALA A 2 5.48 -7.54 -20.96
C ALA A 2 6.90 -7.22 -21.45
N THR A 3 7.45 -6.08 -21.03
CA THR A 3 8.87 -5.80 -21.15
C THR A 3 9.63 -6.91 -20.44
N GLU A 4 10.52 -7.59 -21.16
CA GLU A 4 11.50 -8.51 -20.58
C GLU A 4 12.14 -7.81 -19.38
N GLN A 5 11.77 -8.22 -18.17
CA GLN A 5 12.55 -7.85 -17.00
C GLN A 5 13.95 -8.38 -17.27
N GLN A 6 14.90 -7.47 -17.38
CA GLN A 6 16.30 -7.81 -17.42
C GLN A 6 16.66 -8.30 -16.01
N ILE A 7 16.42 -9.59 -15.74
CA ILE A 7 16.86 -10.24 -14.51
C ILE A 7 18.37 -10.09 -14.51
N LYS A 8 18.90 -9.16 -13.71
CA LYS A 8 20.34 -9.07 -13.49
C LYS A 8 20.77 -10.43 -12.97
N ALA A 9 21.56 -11.15 -13.76
CA ALA A 9 22.09 -12.44 -13.35
C ALA A 9 22.90 -12.24 -12.06
N PHE A 10 22.46 -12.89 -10.97
CA PHE A 10 23.23 -12.91 -9.74
C PHE A 10 24.51 -13.71 -10.00
N THR A 11 25.66 -13.04 -9.93
CA THR A 11 26.95 -13.69 -10.10
C THR A 11 27.40 -14.21 -8.74
N LEU A 12 27.49 -15.54 -8.61
CA LEU A 12 28.03 -16.17 -7.41
C LEU A 12 29.50 -15.77 -7.21
N PRO A 13 29.95 -15.50 -5.97
CA PRO A 13 31.36 -15.31 -5.69
C PRO A 13 32.15 -16.60 -5.93
N ALA A 14 33.45 -16.47 -6.19
CA ALA A 14 34.33 -17.62 -6.38
C ALA A 14 34.30 -18.57 -5.16
N GLN A 15 34.13 -19.87 -5.40
CA GLN A 15 34.13 -20.89 -4.36
C GLN A 15 35.52 -20.99 -3.70
N THR A 16 35.52 -21.21 -2.39
CA THR A 16 36.74 -21.37 -1.57
C THR A 16 36.77 -22.78 -0.94
N ASP A 17 37.93 -23.19 -0.41
CA ASP A 17 38.09 -24.46 0.32
C ASP A 17 38.67 -24.18 1.73
N PRO A 18 37.92 -24.45 2.82
CA PRO A 18 36.56 -24.98 2.83
C PRO A 18 35.52 -23.98 2.26
N PRO A 19 34.36 -24.47 1.78
CA PRO A 19 33.34 -23.59 1.22
C PRO A 19 32.79 -22.60 2.25
N ARG A 20 32.55 -21.36 1.79
CA ARG A 20 31.86 -20.32 2.56
C ARG A 20 30.38 -20.67 2.77
N SER A 21 29.80 -20.09 3.82
CA SER A 21 28.38 -20.30 4.13
C SER A 21 27.51 -19.72 3.01
N PRO A 22 26.41 -20.39 2.62
CA PRO A 22 25.43 -19.82 1.69
C PRO A 22 24.87 -18.46 2.14
N ARG A 23 24.83 -18.17 3.46
CA ARG A 23 24.44 -16.85 3.99
C ARG A 23 25.41 -15.72 3.62
N GLU A 24 26.64 -16.05 3.21
CA GLU A 24 27.66 -15.10 2.80
C GLU A 24 27.77 -14.99 1.28
N THR A 25 27.19 -15.92 0.53
CA THR A 25 27.44 -16.07 -0.92
C THR A 25 26.18 -16.03 -1.79
N LEU A 26 24.98 -16.16 -1.21
CA LEU A 26 23.69 -16.09 -1.92
C LEU A 26 22.95 -14.77 -1.58
N PRO A 27 22.01 -14.33 -2.45
CA PRO A 27 21.17 -13.16 -2.18
C PRO A 27 20.35 -13.33 -0.90
N THR A 28 20.10 -12.21 -0.25
CA THR A 28 19.25 -12.09 0.93
C THR A 28 17.91 -11.47 0.58
N MET A 29 17.01 -11.36 1.56
CA MET A 29 15.75 -10.61 1.40
C MET A 29 15.96 -9.14 1.00
N TYR A 30 17.16 -8.57 1.20
CA TYR A 30 17.48 -7.19 0.83
C TYR A 30 17.92 -7.03 -0.63
N ASP A 31 18.19 -8.14 -1.32
CA ASP A 31 18.78 -8.15 -2.67
C ASP A 31 17.74 -8.43 -3.76
N LEU A 32 16.49 -8.74 -3.37
CA LEU A 32 15.43 -9.12 -4.30
C LEU A 32 14.75 -7.85 -4.88
N PRO A 33 14.79 -7.62 -6.20
CA PRO A 33 14.15 -6.47 -6.82
C PRO A 33 12.63 -6.69 -6.99
N SER A 34 11.87 -5.60 -7.18
CA SER A 34 10.46 -5.67 -7.56
C SER A 34 10.25 -6.27 -8.95
N GLU A 35 9.09 -6.89 -9.16
CA GLU A 35 8.62 -7.33 -10.48
C GLU A 35 8.35 -6.14 -11.43
N ASP A 36 7.95 -4.99 -10.90
CA ASP A 36 7.88 -3.74 -11.66
C ASP A 36 9.08 -2.83 -11.31
N PRO A 37 9.96 -2.52 -12.28
CA PRO A 37 11.08 -1.59 -12.06
C PRO A 37 10.68 -0.17 -11.63
N LYS A 38 9.40 0.20 -11.79
CA LYS A 38 8.85 1.49 -11.39
C LYS A 38 8.26 1.48 -9.99
N GLU A 39 8.08 0.31 -9.37
CA GLU A 39 7.57 0.18 -8.01
C GLU A 39 8.75 0.25 -7.02
N PRO A 40 8.77 1.27 -6.13
CA PRO A 40 9.82 1.41 -5.15
C PRO A 40 9.63 0.36 -4.04
N GLY A 41 10.37 -0.74 -4.14
CA GLY A 41 10.42 -1.77 -3.09
C GLY A 41 9.36 -2.85 -3.23
N LEU A 42 9.65 -3.99 -2.61
CA LEU A 42 8.71 -5.10 -2.47
C LEU A 42 7.88 -4.86 -1.21
N PRO A 43 6.58 -5.19 -1.20
CA PRO A 43 5.82 -5.23 0.04
C PRO A 43 6.50 -6.23 0.98
N ASP A 44 6.86 -5.75 2.17
CA ASP A 44 7.36 -6.60 3.24
C ASP A 44 6.23 -6.92 4.24
N VAL A 45 6.53 -7.76 5.22
CA VAL A 45 5.53 -8.15 6.22
C VAL A 45 5.05 -6.94 7.07
N PHE A 46 5.84 -5.86 7.15
CA PHE A 46 5.43 -4.63 7.83
C PHE A 46 4.44 -3.81 7.01
N HIS A 47 4.59 -3.80 5.68
CA HIS A 47 3.67 -3.17 4.74
C HIS A 47 2.24 -3.71 4.89
N ASP A 48 2.08 -5.01 5.17
CA ASP A 48 0.76 -5.60 5.48
C ASP A 48 0.28 -5.30 6.92
N HIS A 49 1.19 -5.36 7.91
CA HIS A 49 0.81 -5.23 9.32
C HIS A 49 0.41 -3.81 9.73
N GLN A 50 1.09 -2.80 9.18
CA GLN A 50 0.83 -1.40 9.50
C GLN A 50 -0.62 -0.98 9.19
N PRO A 51 -1.16 -1.16 7.96
CA PRO A 51 -2.53 -0.81 7.65
C PRO A 51 -3.54 -1.64 8.46
N GLN A 52 -3.29 -2.92 8.74
CA GLN A 52 -4.16 -3.73 9.58
C GLN A 52 -4.27 -3.15 11.00
N LEU A 53 -3.13 -2.85 11.63
CA LEU A 53 -3.11 -2.24 12.95
C LEU A 53 -3.85 -0.90 12.95
N LEU A 54 -3.65 -0.07 11.92
CA LEU A 54 -4.34 1.21 11.79
C LEU A 54 -5.85 1.04 11.62
N LEU A 55 -6.31 0.08 10.80
CA LEU A 55 -7.73 -0.24 10.65
C LEU A 55 -8.39 -0.69 11.95
N GLU A 56 -7.67 -1.49 12.76
CA GLU A 56 -8.18 -2.01 14.04
C GLU A 56 -8.21 -0.92 15.13
N THR A 57 -7.23 -0.02 15.13
CA THR A 57 -7.02 0.96 16.20
C THR A 57 -7.55 2.36 15.91
N PHE A 58 -7.88 2.68 14.65
CA PHE A 58 -8.45 3.98 14.29
C PHE A 58 -9.90 4.10 14.78
N GLN A 59 -10.04 4.61 16.01
CA GLN A 59 -11.31 4.81 16.69
C GLN A 59 -11.43 6.26 17.20
N PRO A 60 -11.69 7.23 16.30
CA PRO A 60 -11.78 8.63 16.69
C PRO A 60 -12.95 8.84 17.67
N PRO A 61 -12.69 9.27 18.92
CA PRO A 61 -13.67 9.21 20.01
C PRO A 61 -14.86 10.16 19.83
N ALA A 62 -14.71 11.20 19.01
CA ALA A 62 -15.77 12.15 18.68
C ALA A 62 -16.74 11.64 17.60
N TYR A 63 -16.47 10.48 16.99
CA TYR A 63 -17.26 9.95 15.88
C TYR A 63 -17.83 8.59 16.21
N ARG A 64 -19.07 8.36 15.79
CA ARG A 64 -19.66 7.02 15.86
C ARG A 64 -18.97 6.10 14.84
N PRO A 65 -18.93 4.77 15.07
CA PRO A 65 -18.32 3.81 14.14
C PRO A 65 -18.89 3.82 12.71
N ASP A 66 -20.10 4.33 12.51
CA ASP A 66 -20.75 4.51 11.20
C ASP A 66 -20.41 5.86 10.53
N ARG A 67 -19.70 6.75 11.23
CA ARG A 67 -19.43 8.16 10.85
C ARG A 67 -17.95 8.46 10.68
N PHE A 68 -17.16 7.44 10.41
CA PHE A 68 -15.84 7.58 9.82
C PHE A 68 -15.59 6.40 8.88
N PHE A 69 -14.61 6.59 8.01
CA PHE A 69 -14.16 5.56 7.09
C PHE A 69 -12.64 5.46 7.15
N ALA A 70 -12.10 4.25 7.10
CA ALA A 70 -10.68 4.02 6.96
C ALA A 70 -10.48 2.87 5.99
N ALA A 71 -9.43 2.94 5.18
CA ALA A 71 -9.09 1.93 4.19
C ALA A 71 -7.59 1.86 3.97
N SER A 72 -7.14 0.70 3.53
CA SER A 72 -5.81 0.45 3.01
C SER A 72 -5.90 0.00 1.55
N ASP A 73 -4.88 0.29 0.75
CA ASP A 73 -4.79 -0.08 -0.66
C ASP A 73 -6.01 0.29 -1.52
N LEU A 74 -6.76 1.31 -1.11
CA LEU A 74 -7.98 1.74 -1.78
C LEU A 74 -7.73 3.01 -2.60
N ASN A 75 -8.18 3.02 -3.84
CA ASN A 75 -8.02 4.17 -4.71
C ASN A 75 -8.76 5.40 -4.16
N LEU A 76 -8.06 6.52 -4.14
CA LEU A 76 -8.51 7.81 -3.62
C LEU A 76 -8.48 8.87 -4.74
N TYR A 77 -9.66 9.40 -5.09
CA TYR A 77 -9.85 10.40 -6.15
C TYR A 77 -10.19 11.76 -5.55
N TYR A 78 -9.50 12.82 -5.98
CA TYR A 78 -9.56 14.11 -5.30
C TYR A 78 -10.46 15.15 -5.97
N THR A 79 -10.32 15.37 -7.28
CA THR A 79 -10.86 16.58 -7.93
C THR A 79 -11.76 16.26 -9.13
N LEU A 80 -12.71 17.16 -9.38
CA LEU A 80 -13.58 17.13 -10.57
C LEU A 80 -12.83 17.53 -11.85
N GLN A 81 -11.79 18.36 -11.71
CA GLN A 81 -11.02 18.86 -12.85
C GLN A 81 -10.14 17.77 -13.46
N ASN A 82 -9.70 16.80 -12.65
CA ASN A 82 -8.87 15.70 -13.09
C ASN A 82 -9.46 14.36 -12.59
N PRO A 83 -10.60 13.92 -13.16
CA PRO A 83 -11.33 12.75 -12.65
C PRO A 83 -10.57 11.43 -12.79
N ALA A 84 -9.54 11.39 -13.64
CA ALA A 84 -8.66 10.23 -13.80
C ALA A 84 -7.46 10.24 -12.84
N TRP A 85 -7.27 11.30 -12.04
CA TRP A 85 -6.17 11.37 -11.08
C TRP A 85 -6.56 10.66 -9.79
N TYR A 86 -5.78 9.65 -9.43
CA TYR A 86 -5.93 8.92 -8.20
C TYR A 86 -4.58 8.71 -7.52
N LYS A 87 -4.65 8.46 -6.22
CA LYS A 87 -3.59 7.83 -5.44
C LYS A 87 -4.13 6.54 -4.85
N ARG A 88 -3.22 5.65 -4.43
CA ARG A 88 -3.57 4.45 -3.68
C ARG A 88 -2.63 4.40 -2.47
N PRO A 89 -2.93 5.18 -1.42
CA PRO A 89 -2.10 5.20 -0.22
C PRO A 89 -2.13 3.85 0.47
N ASP A 90 -1.06 3.52 1.20
CA ASP A 90 -1.03 2.34 2.06
C ASP A 90 -2.16 2.36 3.07
N TRP A 91 -2.48 3.54 3.63
CA TRP A 91 -3.64 3.72 4.49
C TRP A 91 -4.16 5.17 4.49
N PHE A 92 -5.48 5.34 4.64
CA PHE A 92 -6.06 6.65 4.97
C PHE A 92 -7.30 6.54 5.85
N GLY A 93 -7.57 7.61 6.60
CA GLY A 93 -8.72 7.77 7.47
C GLY A 93 -9.49 9.06 7.14
N VAL A 94 -10.81 8.97 7.12
CA VAL A 94 -11.74 10.06 6.82
C VAL A 94 -12.73 10.21 7.96
N LEU A 95 -12.81 11.41 8.53
CA LEU A 95 -13.76 11.74 9.59
C LEU A 95 -15.06 12.30 8.99
N GLY A 96 -16.21 11.92 9.56
CA GLY A 96 -17.52 12.39 9.12
C GLY A 96 -18.08 11.71 7.87
N ALA A 97 -17.27 10.88 7.19
CA ALA A 97 -17.72 10.04 6.09
C ALA A 97 -18.55 8.86 6.59
N GLN A 98 -19.52 8.41 5.79
CA GLN A 98 -20.24 7.18 6.10
C GLN A 98 -19.35 5.96 5.86
N LYS A 99 -19.47 4.95 6.71
CA LYS A 99 -18.70 3.72 6.55
C LYS A 99 -19.02 3.01 5.22
N LEU A 100 -20.30 2.94 4.87
CA LEU A 100 -20.78 2.40 3.59
C LEU A 100 -20.92 3.52 2.56
N TYR A 101 -20.78 3.16 1.28
CA TYR A 101 -21.13 4.01 0.15
C TYR A 101 -22.66 4.00 -0.02
N ASP A 102 -23.27 5.18 -0.16
CA ASP A 102 -24.72 5.38 -0.23
C ASP A 102 -25.52 4.61 0.85
N ASP A 103 -24.93 4.44 2.03
CA ASP A 103 -25.46 3.70 3.18
C ASP A 103 -25.82 2.22 2.89
N ARG A 104 -25.20 1.63 1.86
CA ARG A 104 -25.54 0.29 1.36
C ARG A 104 -24.33 -0.57 1.00
N ASP A 105 -23.42 -0.02 0.21
CA ASP A 105 -22.39 -0.81 -0.45
C ASP A 105 -21.03 -0.66 0.24
N MET A 106 -20.21 -1.71 0.15
CA MET A 106 -18.79 -1.57 0.44
C MET A 106 -18.12 -0.72 -0.64
N ARG A 107 -17.10 0.03 -0.23
CA ARG A 107 -16.41 0.99 -1.09
C ARG A 107 -15.36 0.29 -1.96
N LEU A 108 -15.45 0.47 -3.27
CA LEU A 108 -14.42 0.05 -4.24
C LEU A 108 -13.34 1.11 -4.44
N SER A 109 -13.65 2.35 -4.06
CA SER A 109 -12.78 3.50 -4.06
C SER A 109 -13.34 4.57 -3.13
N TYR A 110 -12.57 5.61 -2.85
CA TYR A 110 -13.04 6.80 -2.15
C TYR A 110 -12.94 8.02 -3.07
N VAL A 111 -14.08 8.63 -3.39
CA VAL A 111 -14.17 9.74 -4.34
C VAL A 111 -14.48 11.02 -3.59
N VAL A 112 -13.44 11.77 -3.19
CA VAL A 112 -13.52 12.92 -2.28
C VAL A 112 -14.57 13.94 -2.71
N TRP A 113 -14.61 14.30 -4.01
CA TRP A 113 -15.56 15.30 -4.50
C TRP A 113 -17.01 14.82 -4.43
N GLN A 114 -17.25 13.51 -4.49
CA GLN A 114 -18.59 12.92 -4.40
C GLN A 114 -19.02 12.73 -2.95
N GLU A 115 -18.08 12.29 -2.10
CA GLU A 115 -18.30 12.04 -0.67
C GLU A 115 -18.42 13.32 0.16
N GLY A 116 -17.83 14.42 -0.32
CA GLY A 116 -17.86 15.72 0.36
C GLY A 116 -16.97 15.80 1.61
N ALA A 117 -16.19 14.76 1.92
CA ALA A 117 -15.25 14.73 3.03
C ALA A 117 -13.85 14.33 2.55
N ALA A 118 -12.86 15.17 2.85
CA ALA A 118 -11.46 14.90 2.54
C ALA A 118 -10.81 13.97 3.58
N PRO A 119 -9.78 13.18 3.20
CA PRO A 119 -8.99 12.43 4.17
C PRO A 119 -8.44 13.34 5.27
N TYR A 120 -8.56 12.87 6.50
CA TYR A 120 -8.01 13.54 7.67
C TYR A 120 -6.54 13.16 7.87
N LEU A 121 -6.21 11.89 7.63
CA LEU A 121 -4.87 11.33 7.75
C LEU A 121 -4.61 10.39 6.57
N VAL A 122 -3.39 10.45 6.03
CA VAL A 122 -2.87 9.57 4.99
C VAL A 122 -1.50 9.08 5.45
N ILE A 123 -1.23 7.80 5.27
CA ILE A 123 0.01 7.13 5.66
C ILE A 123 0.53 6.36 4.43
N GLU A 124 1.85 6.43 4.25
CA GLU A 124 2.69 5.76 3.24
C GLU A 124 3.94 5.22 3.95
#